data_AF-A0A850DH86-F1
#
_entry.id   AF-A0A850DH86-F1
#
_cell.length_a   1.000
_cell.length_b   1.000
_cell.length_c   1.000
_cell.angle_alpha   90.00
_cell.angle_beta   90.00
_cell.angle_gamma   90.00
#
_symmetry.space_group_name_H-M   'P 1'
#
loop_
_entity.id
_entity.type
_entity.pdbx_description
1 polymer ?
#
loop_
_entity_poly.entity_id
_entity_poly.type
_entity_poly.pdbx_seq_one_letter_code
_entity_poly.pdbx_strand_id
1 'polypeptide(L)'
;MSTTADVIRRRRGQLAISQERLGELAGVTQRQIARYESGEQEPSLSTSMRLAEALAISLVELAGLVPQGLDLSGEWWAAWQTWKDDDERVDVHPLSVSQDGEYLQLKGKGARPVADGSYEWRGEMKLWDSEALMGSYRASGGATRSKGTIYFALHPHGTHAVGSWTGQSYAGIIVRGWGALARSRGHAERLIEGLIRTEGTLESWPTTS
;
A
#
# COMPACT_ATOMS: atom_id res chain seq x y z
N MET A 1 12.75 -8.71 -16.82
CA MET A 1 11.54 -7.92 -17.14
C MET A 1 10.43 -8.88 -17.50
N SER A 2 9.21 -8.65 -16.99
CA SER A 2 8.03 -9.44 -17.38
C SER A 2 7.62 -9.03 -18.79
N THR A 3 7.18 -9.96 -19.64
CA THR A 3 6.62 -9.61 -20.95
C THR A 3 5.15 -9.20 -20.81
N THR A 4 4.59 -8.49 -21.78
CA THR A 4 3.15 -8.20 -21.84
C THR A 4 2.30 -9.48 -21.79
N ALA A 5 2.75 -10.56 -22.43
CA ALA A 5 2.11 -11.86 -22.41
C ALA A 5 2.01 -12.43 -20.97
N ASP A 6 3.10 -12.34 -20.21
CA ASP A 6 3.15 -12.80 -18.82
C ASP A 6 2.23 -11.97 -17.92
N VAL A 7 2.18 -10.64 -18.13
CA VAL A 7 1.31 -9.74 -17.36
C VAL A 7 -0.16 -10.06 -17.63
N ILE A 8 -0.58 -10.21 -18.89
CA ILE A 8 -1.95 -10.56 -19.27
C ILE A 8 -2.35 -11.88 -18.59
N ARG A 9 -1.53 -12.94 -18.77
CA ARG A 9 -1.82 -14.27 -18.24
C ARG A 9 -1.92 -14.26 -16.71
N ARG A 10 -0.94 -13.63 -16.05
CA ARG A 10 -0.88 -13.52 -14.58
C ARG A 10 -2.10 -12.78 -14.05
N ARG A 11 -2.41 -11.59 -14.58
CA ARG A 11 -3.50 -10.75 -14.06
C ARG A 11 -4.86 -11.37 -14.32
N ARG A 12 -5.06 -11.97 -15.50
CA ARG A 12 -6.27 -12.76 -15.79
C ARG A 12 -6.47 -13.88 -14.77
N GLY A 13 -5.39 -14.61 -14.43
CA GLY A 13 -5.41 -15.65 -13.40
C GLY A 13 -5.77 -15.14 -12.01
N GLN A 14 -5.23 -13.99 -11.61
CA GLN A 14 -5.55 -13.33 -10.33
C GLN A 14 -7.00 -12.89 -10.23
N LEU A 15 -7.60 -12.45 -11.34
CA LEU A 15 -9.02 -12.10 -11.42
C LEU A 15 -9.94 -13.33 -11.54
N ALA A 16 -9.37 -14.54 -11.65
CA ALA A 16 -10.10 -15.79 -11.82
C ALA A 16 -11.08 -15.80 -13.02
N ILE A 17 -10.77 -15.08 -14.10
CA ILE A 17 -11.58 -15.03 -15.32
C ILE A 17 -11.01 -15.93 -16.43
N SER A 18 -11.88 -16.47 -17.28
CA SER A 18 -11.48 -17.24 -18.46
C SER A 18 -10.89 -16.34 -19.55
N GLN A 19 -10.16 -16.91 -20.51
CA GLN A 19 -9.69 -16.17 -21.69
C GLN A 19 -10.86 -15.66 -22.54
N GLU A 20 -11.96 -16.41 -22.58
CA GLU A 20 -13.21 -16.01 -23.23
C GLU A 20 -13.78 -14.76 -22.57
N ARG A 21 -13.90 -14.76 -21.24
CA ARG A 21 -14.40 -13.62 -20.49
C ARG A 21 -13.52 -12.38 -20.65
N LEU A 22 -12.20 -12.56 -20.65
CA LEU A 22 -11.27 -11.44 -20.91
C LEU A 22 -11.45 -10.89 -22.34
N GLY A 23 -11.65 -11.78 -23.33
CA GLY A 23 -11.94 -11.38 -24.70
C GLY A 23 -13.20 -10.51 -24.80
N GLU A 24 -14.30 -10.95 -24.18
CA GLU A 24 -15.53 -10.18 -24.09
C GLU A 24 -15.31 -8.77 -23.50
N LEU A 25 -14.60 -8.70 -22.36
CA LEU A 25 -14.34 -7.43 -21.67
C LEU A 25 -13.46 -6.49 -22.49
N ALA A 26 -12.45 -7.02 -23.19
CA ALA A 26 -11.50 -6.24 -23.98
C ALA A 26 -11.94 -6.01 -25.44
N GLY A 27 -13.11 -6.52 -25.83
CA GLY A 27 -13.64 -6.42 -27.20
C GLY A 27 -12.80 -7.15 -28.24
N VAL A 28 -12.27 -8.33 -27.89
CA VAL A 28 -11.48 -9.21 -28.77
C VAL A 28 -11.91 -10.67 -28.62
N THR A 29 -11.47 -11.54 -29.53
CA THR A 29 -11.83 -12.97 -29.46
C THR A 29 -10.99 -13.73 -28.43
N GLN A 30 -11.52 -14.83 -27.88
CA GLN A 30 -10.76 -15.74 -27.01
C GLN A 30 -9.45 -16.21 -27.67
N ARG A 31 -9.48 -16.48 -28.99
CA ARG A 31 -8.29 -16.88 -29.76
C ARG A 31 -7.22 -15.78 -29.79
N GLN A 32 -7.62 -14.51 -29.89
CA GLN A 32 -6.67 -13.39 -29.80
C GLN A 32 -6.05 -13.32 -28.40
N ILE A 33 -6.85 -13.49 -27.33
CA ILE A 33 -6.32 -13.57 -25.96
C ILE A 33 -5.30 -14.70 -25.83
N ALA A 34 -5.59 -15.90 -26.35
CA ALA A 34 -4.65 -17.02 -26.28
C ALA A 34 -3.32 -16.71 -26.99
N ARG A 35 -3.34 -16.00 -28.11
CA ARG A 35 -2.13 -15.56 -28.84
C ARG A 35 -1.36 -14.47 -28.11
N TYR A 36 -2.06 -13.54 -27.46
CA TYR A 36 -1.43 -12.52 -26.63
C TYR A 36 -0.76 -13.16 -25.42
N GLU A 37 -1.46 -14.08 -24.73
CA GLU A 37 -0.91 -14.77 -23.58
C GLU A 37 0.22 -15.74 -23.95
N SER A 38 0.27 -16.30 -25.15
CA SER A 38 1.40 -17.14 -25.58
C SER A 38 2.61 -16.33 -26.06
N GLY A 39 2.44 -15.03 -26.33
CA GLY A 39 3.45 -14.21 -26.99
C GLY A 39 3.57 -14.45 -28.49
N GLU A 40 2.68 -15.26 -29.11
CA GLU A 40 2.62 -15.47 -30.56
C GLU A 40 2.30 -14.17 -31.30
N GLN A 41 1.53 -13.28 -30.66
CA GLN A 41 1.11 -12.02 -31.23
C GLN A 41 1.14 -10.93 -30.15
N GLU A 42 1.62 -9.73 -30.51
CA GLU A 42 1.46 -8.56 -29.65
C GLU A 42 0.12 -7.85 -29.90
N PRO A 43 -0.58 -7.37 -28.86
CA PRO A 43 -1.76 -6.55 -29.01
C PRO A 43 -1.40 -5.17 -29.59
N SER A 44 -2.27 -4.63 -30.44
CA SER A 44 -2.17 -3.23 -30.88
C SER A 44 -2.34 -2.28 -29.70
N LEU A 45 -1.85 -1.04 -29.78
CA LEU A 45 -1.98 -0.04 -28.70
C LEU A 45 -3.45 0.13 -28.23
N SER A 46 -4.39 0.22 -29.17
CA SER A 46 -5.82 0.35 -28.83
C SER A 46 -6.36 -0.91 -28.13
N THR A 47 -5.94 -2.09 -28.56
CA THR A 47 -6.25 -3.35 -27.86
C THR A 47 -5.61 -3.39 -26.46
N SER A 48 -4.37 -2.94 -26.32
CA SER A 48 -3.67 -2.87 -25.04
C SER A 48 -4.38 -1.97 -24.05
N MET A 49 -4.90 -0.81 -24.48
CA MET A 49 -5.71 0.05 -23.61
C MET A 49 -6.97 -0.66 -23.08
N ARG A 50 -7.70 -1.37 -23.96
CA ARG A 50 -8.90 -2.14 -23.55
C ARG A 50 -8.55 -3.31 -22.65
N LEU A 51 -7.42 -3.98 -22.90
CA LEU A 51 -6.93 -5.05 -22.04
C LEU A 51 -6.54 -4.53 -20.65
N ALA A 52 -5.87 -3.38 -20.58
CA ALA A 52 -5.48 -2.74 -19.32
C ALA A 52 -6.71 -2.41 -18.47
N GLU A 53 -7.73 -1.80 -19.10
CA GLU A 53 -9.02 -1.51 -18.47
C GLU A 53 -9.73 -2.79 -17.98
N ALA A 54 -9.86 -3.80 -18.84
CA ALA A 54 -10.48 -5.08 -18.50
C ALA A 54 -9.76 -5.84 -17.37
N LEU A 55 -8.44 -5.67 -17.26
CA LEU A 55 -7.59 -6.29 -16.24
C LEU A 55 -7.41 -5.43 -14.98
N ALA A 56 -8.00 -4.22 -14.97
CA ALA A 56 -7.87 -3.23 -13.91
C ALA A 56 -6.40 -2.96 -13.53
N ILE A 57 -5.57 -2.68 -14.53
CA ILE A 57 -4.15 -2.30 -14.41
C ILE A 57 -3.85 -1.12 -15.35
N SER A 58 -2.71 -0.45 -15.13
CA SER A 58 -2.26 0.61 -16.04
C SER A 58 -1.71 0.04 -17.36
N LEU A 59 -1.71 0.85 -18.43
CA LEU A 59 -1.08 0.47 -19.71
C LEU A 59 0.44 0.24 -19.56
N VAL A 60 1.06 1.00 -18.65
CA VAL A 60 2.49 0.89 -18.32
C VAL A 60 2.76 -0.48 -17.69
N GLU A 61 1.96 -0.89 -16.70
CA GLU A 61 2.05 -2.22 -16.11
C GLU A 61 1.81 -3.33 -17.14
N LEU A 62 0.80 -3.17 -18.01
CA LEU A 62 0.50 -4.12 -19.09
C LEU A 62 1.68 -4.28 -20.07
N ALA A 63 2.44 -3.21 -20.33
CA ALA A 63 3.63 -3.24 -21.17
C ALA A 63 4.79 -4.05 -20.55
N GLY A 64 4.61 -4.65 -19.37
CA GLY A 64 5.69 -5.27 -18.61
C GLY A 64 6.62 -4.23 -17.98
N LEU A 65 6.37 -2.95 -18.27
CA LEU A 65 6.86 -1.79 -17.55
C LEU A 65 5.99 -1.62 -16.31
N VAL A 66 5.84 -2.69 -15.50
CA VAL A 66 5.63 -2.45 -14.08
C VAL A 66 6.71 -1.42 -13.71
N PRO A 67 6.44 -0.43 -12.86
CA PRO A 67 7.53 0.09 -12.06
C PRO A 67 8.12 -1.10 -11.28
N GLN A 68 9.00 -1.87 -11.92
CA GLN A 68 10.10 -2.49 -11.21
C GLN A 68 10.79 -1.32 -10.54
N GLY A 69 10.72 -1.21 -9.23
CA GLY A 69 11.51 -0.16 -8.59
C GLY A 69 11.36 -0.05 -7.10
N LEU A 70 10.13 -0.12 -6.58
CA LEU A 70 9.93 0.08 -5.14
C LEU A 70 9.89 -1.28 -4.45
N ASP A 71 11.08 -1.76 -4.10
CA ASP A 71 11.19 -2.73 -3.01
C ASP A 71 10.93 -1.99 -1.70
N LEU A 72 9.69 -2.09 -1.23
CA LEU A 72 9.27 -1.53 0.06
C LEU A 72 9.63 -2.46 1.22
N SER A 73 10.24 -3.63 0.96
CA SER A 73 10.66 -4.55 2.01
C SER A 73 11.75 -3.96 2.90
N GLY A 74 11.94 -4.59 4.06
CA GLY A 74 12.98 -4.27 5.02
C GLY A 74 12.46 -3.42 6.18
N GLU A 75 13.39 -2.72 6.81
CA GLU A 75 13.12 -1.97 8.03
C GLU A 75 12.66 -0.54 7.71
N TRP A 76 11.65 -0.12 8.47
CA TRP A 76 11.02 1.19 8.43
C TRP A 76 10.85 1.70 9.86
N TRP A 77 10.50 2.98 9.96
CA TRP A 77 10.00 3.62 11.16
C TRP A 77 8.58 4.08 10.90
N ALA A 78 7.68 3.75 11.82
CA ALA A 78 6.31 4.18 11.81
C ALA A 78 6.09 5.19 12.93
N ALA A 79 5.45 6.31 12.61
CA ALA A 79 5.03 7.33 13.55
C ALA A 79 3.50 7.46 13.48
N TRP A 80 2.86 7.51 14.65
CA TRP A 80 1.40 7.55 14.79
C TRP A 80 0.99 8.64 15.76
N GLN A 81 0.13 9.55 15.32
CA GLN A 81 -0.61 10.44 16.22
C GLN A 81 -1.70 9.60 16.88
N THR A 82 -1.74 9.60 18.21
CA THR A 82 -2.66 8.80 19.02
C THR A 82 -3.01 9.51 20.32
N TRP A 83 -3.93 8.94 21.10
CA TRP A 83 -4.40 9.51 22.36
C TRP A 83 -4.36 8.48 23.48
N LYS A 84 -4.04 8.94 24.69
CA LYS A 84 -4.22 8.20 25.93
C LYS A 84 -4.77 9.17 26.97
N ASP A 85 -5.90 8.84 27.59
CA ASP A 85 -6.53 9.67 28.63
C ASP A 85 -6.73 11.14 28.17
N ASP A 86 -7.18 11.32 26.92
CA ASP A 86 -7.35 12.60 26.20
C ASP A 86 -6.07 13.38 25.86
N ASP A 87 -4.90 12.93 26.30
CA ASP A 87 -3.62 13.52 25.93
C ASP A 87 -3.17 13.02 24.54
N GLU A 88 -3.01 13.97 23.61
CA GLU A 88 -2.40 13.71 22.31
C GLU A 88 -0.92 13.36 22.48
N ARG A 89 -0.48 12.32 21.76
CA ARG A 89 0.93 11.95 21.69
C ARG A 89 1.28 11.37 20.33
N VAL A 90 2.58 11.35 20.04
CA VAL A 90 3.15 10.64 18.91
C VAL A 90 3.91 9.40 19.40
N ASP A 91 3.53 8.25 18.86
CA ASP A 91 4.23 6.98 19.09
C ASP A 91 5.06 6.62 17.86
N VAL A 92 6.39 6.52 18.04
CA VAL A 92 7.35 6.24 16.97
C VAL A 92 8.08 4.94 17.25
N HIS A 93 8.05 4.00 16.32
CA HIS A 93 8.65 2.67 16.53
C HIS A 93 9.15 2.01 15.23
N PRO A 94 10.07 1.03 15.33
CA PRO A 94 10.47 0.22 14.19
C PRO A 94 9.30 -0.60 13.61
N LEU A 95 9.32 -0.78 12.29
CA LEU A 95 8.35 -1.51 11.51
C LEU A 95 9.09 -2.38 10.49
N SER A 96 8.90 -3.69 10.56
CA SER A 96 9.39 -4.58 9.50
C SER A 96 8.30 -4.74 8.43
N VAL A 97 8.70 -4.58 7.17
CA VAL A 97 7.83 -4.73 6.00
C VAL A 97 8.35 -5.87 5.12
N SER A 98 7.46 -6.77 4.70
CA SER A 98 7.75 -7.76 3.66
C SER A 98 6.75 -7.63 2.52
N GLN A 99 7.25 -7.55 1.30
CA GLN A 99 6.45 -7.36 0.09
C GLN A 99 6.32 -8.65 -0.71
N ASP A 100 5.10 -8.94 -1.18
CA ASP A 100 4.80 -9.95 -2.19
C ASP A 100 3.92 -9.32 -3.29
N GLY A 101 4.56 -8.98 -4.41
CA GLY A 101 3.93 -8.22 -5.49
C GLY A 101 3.40 -6.86 -5.02
N GLU A 102 2.09 -6.67 -5.10
CA GLU A 102 1.40 -5.45 -4.65
C GLU A 102 1.08 -5.46 -3.16
N TYR A 103 1.26 -6.59 -2.46
CA TYR A 103 0.85 -6.75 -1.07
C TYR A 103 2.02 -6.58 -0.11
N LEU A 104 1.80 -5.80 0.95
CA LEU A 104 2.73 -5.53 2.02
C LEU A 104 2.21 -6.14 3.32
N GLN A 105 3.08 -6.88 3.99
CA GLN A 105 2.85 -7.41 5.32
C GLN A 105 3.66 -6.60 6.33
N LEU A 106 3.00 -6.10 7.36
CA LEU A 106 3.52 -5.16 8.34
C LEU A 106 3.67 -5.84 9.70
N LYS A 107 4.80 -5.62 10.39
CA LYS A 107 5.05 -6.11 11.75
C LYS A 107 5.67 -5.00 12.62
N GLY A 108 4.85 -4.40 13.49
CA GLY A 108 5.29 -3.38 14.43
C GLY A 108 5.55 -3.95 15.83
N LYS A 109 6.66 -3.56 16.47
CA LYS A 109 7.07 -4.05 17.81
C LYS A 109 6.47 -3.29 19.01
N GLY A 110 5.62 -2.28 18.75
CA GLY A 110 5.15 -1.34 19.77
C GLY A 110 6.21 -0.28 20.14
N ALA A 111 5.77 0.92 20.48
CA ALA A 111 6.65 2.06 20.79
C ALA A 111 7.05 2.16 22.27
N ARG A 112 6.23 1.60 23.15
CA ARG A 112 6.29 1.74 24.62
C ARG A 112 5.90 0.42 25.31
N PRO A 113 6.09 0.30 26.63
CA PRO A 113 5.53 -0.80 27.41
C PRO A 113 4.01 -0.96 27.21
N VAL A 114 3.52 -2.20 27.35
CA VAL A 114 2.09 -2.52 27.16
C VAL A 114 1.18 -1.76 28.13
N ALA A 115 1.67 -1.49 29.34
CA ALA A 115 0.95 -0.68 30.34
C ALA A 115 0.62 0.74 29.85
N ASP A 116 1.35 1.24 28.86
CA ASP A 116 1.13 2.57 28.27
C ASP A 116 0.23 2.55 27.03
N GLY A 117 -0.46 1.43 26.79
CA GLY A 117 -1.37 1.26 25.65
C GLY A 117 -0.67 0.97 24.32
N SER A 118 0.65 0.76 24.33
CA SER A 118 1.43 0.32 23.17
C SER A 118 1.33 -1.20 23.01
N TYR A 119 1.32 -1.68 21.77
CA TYR A 119 1.19 -3.10 21.47
C TYR A 119 1.95 -3.46 20.20
N GLU A 120 2.39 -4.71 20.12
CA GLU A 120 2.78 -5.28 18.84
C GLU A 120 1.57 -5.35 17.93
N TRP A 121 1.75 -5.09 16.65
CA TRP A 121 0.67 -5.12 15.68
C TRP A 121 1.12 -5.70 14.35
N ARG A 122 0.13 -6.21 13.63
CA ARG A 122 0.29 -6.70 12.27
C ARG A 122 -0.68 -5.98 11.37
N GLY A 123 -0.26 -5.72 10.16
CA GLY A 123 -1.11 -5.11 9.15
C GLY A 123 -0.84 -5.68 7.78
N GLU A 124 -1.80 -5.43 6.90
CA GLU A 124 -1.71 -5.75 5.49
C GLU A 124 -2.08 -4.50 4.70
N MET A 125 -1.26 -4.13 3.74
CA MET A 125 -1.55 -3.04 2.81
C MET A 125 -1.37 -3.51 1.38
N LYS A 126 -2.14 -2.94 0.46
CA LYS A 126 -1.91 -3.06 -0.97
C LYS A 126 -1.32 -1.75 -1.49
N LEU A 127 -0.31 -1.88 -2.36
CA LEU A 127 0.25 -0.82 -3.19
C LEU A 127 -0.68 -0.57 -4.39
N TRP A 128 -1.07 0.68 -4.58
CA TRP A 128 -1.92 1.14 -5.67
C TRP A 128 -1.14 2.14 -6.51
N ASP A 129 -0.97 1.82 -7.79
CA ASP A 129 -0.38 2.68 -8.82
C ASP A 129 1.02 3.25 -8.48
N SER A 130 1.74 2.64 -7.52
CA SER A 130 2.98 3.16 -6.92
C SER A 130 2.86 4.52 -6.21
N GLU A 131 1.63 4.95 -5.90
CA GLU A 131 1.31 6.27 -5.35
C GLU A 131 0.58 6.20 -4.02
N ALA A 132 -0.10 5.09 -3.72
CA ALA A 132 -0.85 4.95 -2.49
C ALA A 132 -0.68 3.56 -1.87
N LEU A 133 -0.74 3.53 -0.54
CA LEU A 133 -0.82 2.33 0.27
C LEU A 133 -2.16 2.34 1.00
N MET A 134 -2.95 1.28 0.84
CA MET A 134 -4.25 1.14 1.50
C MET A 134 -4.38 -0.22 2.16
N GLY A 135 -4.85 -0.26 3.40
CA GLY A 135 -4.85 -1.50 4.14
C GLY A 135 -5.51 -1.48 5.52
N SER A 136 -5.20 -2.51 6.30
CA SER A 136 -5.71 -2.71 7.64
C SER A 136 -4.60 -3.06 8.63
N TYR A 137 -4.86 -2.83 9.92
CA TYR A 137 -3.99 -3.26 11.01
C TYR A 137 -4.81 -3.87 12.14
N ARG A 138 -4.15 -4.70 12.95
CA ARG A 138 -4.68 -5.28 14.18
C ARG A 138 -3.57 -5.49 15.21
N ALA A 139 -3.89 -5.28 16.48
CA ALA A 139 -3.04 -5.68 17.59
C ALA A 139 -2.72 -7.18 17.52
N SER A 140 -1.48 -7.54 17.84
CA SER A 140 -0.93 -8.89 17.77
C SER A 140 -0.49 -9.31 19.17
N GLY A 141 -1.44 -9.56 20.06
CA GLY A 141 -1.16 -10.05 21.42
C GLY A 141 -2.20 -9.61 22.45
N GLY A 142 -2.51 -10.50 23.40
CA GLY A 142 -3.34 -10.22 24.57
C GLY A 142 -4.82 -9.91 24.29
N ALA A 143 -5.48 -9.26 25.26
CA ALA A 143 -6.89 -8.85 25.20
C ALA A 143 -7.14 -7.56 24.37
N THR A 144 -6.10 -7.00 23.75
CA THR A 144 -6.14 -5.73 23.03
C THR A 144 -6.94 -5.87 21.74
N ARG A 145 -8.07 -5.16 21.64
CA ARG A 145 -8.98 -5.23 20.48
C ARG A 145 -8.69 -4.18 19.40
N SER A 146 -7.55 -3.48 19.48
CA SER A 146 -7.23 -2.39 18.56
C SER A 146 -7.07 -2.90 17.12
N LYS A 147 -7.83 -2.30 16.20
CA LYS A 147 -7.85 -2.64 14.78
C LYS A 147 -8.45 -1.50 13.97
N GLY A 148 -8.04 -1.39 12.71
CA GLY A 148 -8.50 -0.29 11.86
C GLY A 148 -7.98 -0.38 10.44
N THR A 149 -8.12 0.73 9.72
CA THR A 149 -7.67 0.90 8.35
C THR A 149 -6.68 2.06 8.23
N ILE A 150 -5.84 2.01 7.20
CA ILE A 150 -4.79 2.98 6.91
C ILE A 150 -4.91 3.37 5.43
N TYR A 151 -4.84 4.67 5.15
CA TYR A 151 -4.55 5.21 3.83
C TYR A 151 -3.30 6.08 3.92
N PHE A 152 -2.31 5.80 3.09
CA PHE A 152 -1.12 6.64 2.92
C PHE A 152 -0.86 6.96 1.45
N ALA A 153 -0.53 8.22 1.17
CA ALA A 153 0.17 8.62 -0.04
C ALA A 153 1.64 8.20 0.07
N LEU A 154 2.18 7.60 -0.99
CA LEU A 154 3.54 7.10 -1.08
C LEU A 154 4.39 8.10 -1.88
N HIS A 155 5.58 8.41 -1.37
CA HIS A 155 6.55 9.19 -2.13
C HIS A 155 6.96 8.43 -3.41
N PRO A 156 7.14 9.09 -4.59
CA PRO A 156 7.44 8.42 -5.85
C PRO A 156 8.70 7.52 -5.84
N HIS A 157 9.64 7.77 -4.92
CA HIS A 157 10.84 6.94 -4.72
C HIS A 157 10.69 5.85 -3.64
N GLY A 158 9.50 5.64 -3.07
CA GLY A 158 9.23 4.61 -2.06
C GLY A 158 10.02 4.74 -0.77
N THR A 159 10.47 5.96 -0.45
CA THR A 159 11.31 6.26 0.70
C THR A 159 10.53 6.60 1.97
N HIS A 160 9.30 7.08 1.81
CA HIS A 160 8.42 7.48 2.89
C HIS A 160 6.96 7.53 2.41
N ALA A 161 6.02 7.49 3.35
CA ALA A 161 4.59 7.58 3.09
C ALA A 161 3.90 8.36 4.22
N VAL A 162 2.83 9.07 3.91
CA VAL A 162 2.08 9.91 4.87
C VAL A 162 0.58 9.78 4.65
N GLY A 163 -0.21 9.95 5.71
CA GLY A 163 -1.65 10.03 5.60
C GLY A 163 -2.31 9.75 6.94
N SER A 164 -3.41 8.99 6.93
CA SER A 164 -4.25 8.83 8.11
C SER A 164 -4.60 7.38 8.40
N TRP A 165 -4.90 7.12 9.66
CA TRP A 165 -5.49 5.88 10.11
C TRP A 165 -6.81 6.17 10.84
N THR A 166 -7.71 5.19 10.82
CA THR A 166 -8.91 5.21 11.66
C THR A 166 -9.20 3.80 12.17
N GLY A 167 -9.58 3.69 13.43
CA GLY A 167 -9.79 2.39 14.05
C GLY A 167 -10.30 2.45 15.47
N GLN A 168 -10.52 1.26 16.01
CA GLN A 168 -10.85 1.06 17.41
C GLN A 168 -9.56 1.04 18.24
N SER A 169 -9.57 1.68 19.41
CA SER A 169 -8.45 1.66 20.35
C SER A 169 -8.95 1.74 21.81
N TYR A 170 -8.03 1.86 22.77
CA TYR A 170 -8.39 2.13 24.17
C TYR A 170 -9.03 3.49 24.37
N ALA A 171 -8.70 4.48 23.53
CA ALA A 171 -9.25 5.83 23.61
C ALA A 171 -10.69 5.93 23.06
N GLY A 172 -11.20 4.92 22.35
CA GLY A 172 -12.57 4.94 21.86
C GLY A 172 -12.92 3.91 20.80
N ILE A 173 -14.22 3.82 20.49
CA ILE A 173 -14.77 2.90 19.48
C ILE A 173 -14.39 3.32 18.05
N ILE A 174 -14.18 4.61 17.83
CA ILE A 174 -13.67 5.18 16.57
C ILE A 174 -12.71 6.29 16.96
N VAL A 175 -11.44 6.10 16.61
CA VAL A 175 -10.35 7.06 16.78
C VAL A 175 -9.65 7.21 15.45
N ARG A 176 -9.21 8.42 15.13
CA ARG A 176 -8.51 8.74 13.88
C ARG A 176 -7.30 9.60 14.19
N GLY A 177 -6.23 9.42 13.44
CA GLY A 177 -5.04 10.25 13.57
C GLY A 177 -4.18 10.21 12.32
N TRP A 178 -3.16 11.04 12.31
CA TRP A 178 -2.14 11.03 11.28
C TRP A 178 -1.16 9.88 11.47
N GLY A 179 -0.53 9.46 10.38
CA GLY A 179 0.51 8.44 10.37
C GLY A 179 1.56 8.75 9.31
N ALA A 180 2.80 8.37 9.60
CA ALA A 180 3.91 8.48 8.67
C ALA A 180 4.81 7.24 8.73
N LEU A 181 5.31 6.81 7.57
CA LEU A 181 6.34 5.78 7.44
C LEU A 181 7.57 6.37 6.78
N ALA A 182 8.76 6.06 7.28
CA ALA A 182 10.01 6.43 6.61
C ALA A 182 11.13 5.42 6.87
N ARG A 183 12.19 5.45 6.06
CA ARG A 183 13.39 4.61 6.26
C ARG A 183 14.24 5.01 7.48
N SER A 184 13.97 6.17 8.10
CA SER A 184 14.67 6.60 9.31
C SER A 184 13.69 7.21 10.32
N ARG A 185 14.04 7.10 11.61
CA ARG A 185 13.23 7.60 12.72
C ARG A 185 12.96 9.11 12.61
N GLY A 186 14.03 9.90 12.50
CA GLY A 186 13.93 11.36 12.46
C GLY A 186 13.13 11.86 11.25
N HIS A 187 13.14 11.13 10.14
CA HIS A 187 12.30 11.48 9.00
C HIS A 187 10.81 11.19 9.28
N ALA A 188 10.48 10.04 9.88
CA ALA A 188 9.10 9.74 10.27
C ALA A 188 8.55 10.76 11.28
N GLU A 189 9.37 11.19 12.26
CA GLU A 189 9.03 12.24 13.23
C GLU A 189 8.69 13.56 12.55
N ARG A 190 9.57 14.06 11.66
CA ARG A 190 9.31 15.30 10.92
C ARG A 190 8.06 15.25 10.04
N LEU A 191 7.82 14.11 9.38
CA LEU A 191 6.65 13.93 8.51
C LEU A 191 5.36 14.04 9.32
N ILE A 192 5.31 13.39 10.50
CA ILE A 192 4.10 13.42 11.31
C ILE A 192 3.87 14.77 12.00
N GLU A 193 4.95 15.44 12.45
CA GLU A 193 4.86 16.82 12.95
C GLU A 193 4.31 17.76 11.88
N GLY A 194 4.74 17.57 10.62
CA GLY A 194 4.18 18.27 9.46
C GLY A 194 2.69 18.03 9.31
N LEU A 195 2.26 16.76 9.25
CA LEU A 195 0.84 16.39 9.13
C LEU A 195 -0.03 16.97 10.26
N ILE A 196 0.43 16.87 11.51
CA ILE A 196 -0.30 17.40 12.67
C ILE A 196 -0.45 18.92 12.54
N ARG A 197 0.64 19.62 12.25
CA ARG A 197 0.64 21.09 12.12
C ARG A 197 -0.25 21.59 10.98
N THR A 198 -0.31 20.87 9.87
CA THR A 198 -1.08 21.28 8.68
C THR A 198 -2.46 20.61 8.58
N GLU A 199 -2.86 19.86 9.61
CA GLU A 199 -4.08 19.04 9.60
C GLU A 199 -4.21 18.18 8.33
N GLY A 200 -3.10 17.56 7.90
CA GLY A 200 -3.03 16.71 6.72
C GLY A 200 -2.90 17.46 5.38
N THR A 201 -2.96 18.79 5.37
CA THR A 201 -2.79 19.61 4.15
C THR A 201 -1.32 19.84 3.84
N LEU A 202 -0.63 18.81 3.33
CA LEU A 202 0.75 18.93 2.87
C LEU A 202 0.80 19.44 1.43
N GLU A 203 1.30 20.66 1.21
CA GLU A 203 1.50 21.22 -0.14
C GLU A 203 2.74 20.64 -0.84
N SER A 204 3.70 20.11 -0.08
CA SER A 204 4.91 19.46 -0.58
C SER A 204 5.47 18.46 0.44
N TRP A 205 6.24 17.48 -0.01
CA TRP A 205 6.96 16.55 0.86
C TRP A 205 7.96 17.31 1.75
N PRO A 206 7.89 17.16 3.09
CA PRO A 206 8.86 17.76 3.98
C PRO A 206 10.29 17.35 3.59
N THR A 207 11.16 18.34 3.34
CA THR A 207 12.52 18.08 2.85
C THR A 207 13.35 17.30 3.88
N THR A 208 14.05 16.26 3.41
CA THR A 208 15.15 15.61 4.13
C THR A 208 16.33 16.56 4.20
N SER A 209 16.48 17.28 5.32
CA SER A 209 17.77 17.86 5.74
C SER A 209 18.63 16.78 6.41
#